data_AF-A0A2T2T3L6-F1
#
_entry.id   AF-A0A2T2T3L6-F1
#
_cell.length_a   1.000
_cell.length_b   1.000
_cell.length_c   1.000
_cell.angle_alpha   90.00
_cell.angle_beta   90.00
_cell.angle_gamma   90.00
#
_symmetry.space_group_name_H-M   'P 1'
#
loop_
_entity.id
_entity.type
_entity.pdbx_description
1 polymer ?
#
loop_
_entity_poly.entity_id
_entity_poly.type
_entity_poly.pdbx_seq_one_letter_code
_entity_poly.pdbx_strand_id
1 'polypeptide(L)'
;MTYLTFHLIFLFPPLLALAVMQPRPLAGQGGPRGRWGLPLICLIAFAYTTPWDNFLVHRGIWSYGPERVWTTIGYVPVEEYAFFILQTLLTGLFLYWLLARARPAHAADAHEKPAGAFTHPVARRAGAAGFLTLSALGAALLVSGWERGRYAGLILAWAGPVLTLLWAFGGNVAWALRGVFVPAVLVPTVYLWCADAVALRLGIWHIARETSLGVGVLGLPVEEAAFFLVTNLMVVLGLLLFLFSERAAGHRFIQRLSAPISSPPERA
;
A
#
# COMPACT_ATOMS: atom_id res chain seq x y z
N MET A 1 5.33 13.49 -24.11
CA MET A 1 4.20 12.78 -23.46
C MET A 1 3.77 13.57 -22.25
N THR A 2 2.48 13.90 -22.14
CA THR A 2 1.94 14.58 -20.94
C THR A 2 1.71 13.57 -19.82
N TYR A 3 1.55 14.07 -18.58
CA TYR A 3 1.27 13.22 -17.43
C TYR A 3 -0.09 12.52 -17.56
N LEU A 4 -1.10 13.20 -18.11
CA LEU A 4 -2.37 12.55 -18.41
C LEU A 4 -2.20 11.36 -19.38
N THR A 5 -1.43 11.54 -20.46
CA THR A 5 -1.15 10.44 -21.40
C THR A 5 -0.38 9.30 -20.73
N PHE A 6 0.54 9.61 -19.80
CA PHE A 6 1.22 8.59 -19.01
C PHE A 6 0.22 7.73 -18.23
N HIS A 7 -0.74 8.33 -17.53
CA HIS A 7 -1.78 7.56 -16.85
C HIS A 7 -2.57 6.66 -17.81
N LEU A 8 -2.98 7.20 -18.96
CA LEU A 8 -3.77 6.47 -19.95
C LEU A 8 -3.03 5.25 -20.53
N ILE A 9 -1.70 5.30 -20.59
CA ILE A 9 -0.88 4.21 -21.13
C ILE A 9 -0.45 3.22 -20.05
N PHE A 10 -0.03 3.71 -18.88
CA PHE A 10 0.61 2.89 -17.85
C PHE A 10 -0.32 2.50 -16.70
N LEU A 11 -1.32 3.30 -16.34
CA LEU A 11 -2.16 2.95 -15.18
C LEU A 11 -3.55 2.44 -15.59
N PHE A 12 -4.21 3.10 -16.53
CA PHE A 12 -5.57 2.73 -16.92
C PHE A 12 -5.70 1.31 -17.50
N PRO A 13 -4.82 0.84 -18.41
CA PRO A 13 -4.94 -0.51 -18.96
C PRO A 13 -4.84 -1.63 -17.92
N PRO A 14 -3.81 -1.69 -17.04
CA PRO A 14 -3.76 -2.73 -16.01
C PRO A 14 -4.88 -2.58 -14.97
N LEU A 15 -5.29 -1.35 -14.63
CA LEU A 15 -6.44 -1.11 -13.76
C LEU A 15 -7.73 -1.69 -14.34
N LEU A 16 -8.01 -1.42 -15.61
CA LEU A 16 -9.20 -1.93 -16.30
C LEU A 16 -9.17 -3.46 -16.36
N ALA A 17 -8.03 -4.04 -16.74
CA ALA A 17 -7.85 -5.48 -16.76
C ALA A 17 -8.14 -6.10 -15.38
N LEU A 18 -7.54 -5.55 -14.30
CA LEU A 18 -7.78 -6.03 -12.95
C LEU A 18 -9.23 -5.85 -12.51
N ALA A 19 -9.88 -4.75 -12.86
CA ALA A 19 -11.28 -4.48 -12.53
C ALA A 19 -12.23 -5.48 -13.21
N VAL A 20 -11.95 -5.85 -14.47
CA VAL A 20 -12.72 -6.86 -15.22
C VAL A 20 -12.44 -8.28 -14.69
N MET A 21 -11.19 -8.58 -14.32
CA MET A 21 -10.77 -9.88 -13.81
C MET A 21 -11.12 -10.11 -12.33
N GLN A 22 -11.71 -9.13 -11.64
CA GLN A 22 -12.13 -9.32 -10.26
C GLN A 22 -13.24 -10.38 -10.16
N PRO A 23 -13.10 -11.39 -9.29
CA PRO A 23 -14.20 -12.29 -8.99
C PRO A 23 -15.29 -11.51 -8.26
N ARG A 24 -16.48 -11.43 -8.87
CA ARG A 24 -17.61 -10.69 -8.30
C ARG A 24 -18.36 -11.56 -7.27
N PRO A 25 -18.73 -11.01 -6.09
CA PRO A 25 -18.42 -9.69 -5.55
C PRO A 25 -17.13 -9.66 -4.69
N LEU A 26 -16.41 -8.53 -4.70
CA LEU A 26 -15.27 -8.24 -3.80
C LEU A 26 -15.62 -8.45 -2.32
N ALA A 27 -16.89 -8.28 -1.97
CA ALA A 27 -17.45 -8.54 -0.63
C ALA A 27 -17.28 -10.00 -0.17
N GLY A 28 -17.01 -10.94 -1.07
CA GLY A 28 -16.57 -12.27 -0.68
C GLY A 28 -15.35 -12.16 0.23
N GLN A 29 -14.41 -11.28 -0.09
CA GLN A 29 -13.11 -11.11 0.54
C GLN A 29 -13.19 -10.12 1.72
N GLY A 30 -13.26 -10.65 2.96
CA GLY A 30 -13.44 -9.84 4.17
C GLY A 30 -14.89 -9.48 4.52
N GLY A 31 -15.88 -10.08 3.86
CA GLY A 31 -17.30 -9.89 4.15
C GLY A 31 -17.79 -8.47 3.82
N PRO A 32 -18.70 -7.88 4.62
CA PRO A 32 -19.22 -6.53 4.38
C PRO A 32 -18.17 -5.41 4.39
N ARG A 33 -16.94 -5.69 4.85
CA ARG A 33 -15.81 -4.76 4.83
C ARG A 33 -15.12 -4.71 3.48
N GLY A 34 -15.16 -5.79 2.68
CA GLY A 34 -14.48 -5.85 1.38
C GLY A 34 -14.89 -4.73 0.42
N ARG A 35 -16.14 -4.24 0.50
CA ARG A 35 -16.61 -3.09 -0.32
C ARG A 35 -16.04 -1.73 0.11
N TRP A 36 -15.60 -1.61 1.36
CA TRP A 36 -15.12 -0.34 1.92
C TRP A 36 -13.60 -0.24 1.96
N GLY A 37 -12.87 -1.36 1.82
CA GLY A 37 -11.41 -1.37 1.90
C GLY A 37 -10.77 -0.45 0.87
N LEU A 38 -11.15 -0.59 -0.42
CA LEU A 38 -10.60 0.23 -1.50
C LEU A 38 -10.96 1.73 -1.38
N PRO A 39 -12.24 2.12 -1.20
CA PRO A 39 -12.57 3.53 -1.01
C PRO A 39 -11.86 4.16 0.18
N LEU A 40 -11.79 3.46 1.31
CA LEU A 40 -11.16 3.98 2.53
C LEU A 40 -9.65 4.16 2.34
N ILE A 41 -8.95 3.16 1.80
CA ILE A 41 -7.51 3.28 1.61
C ILE A 41 -7.15 4.34 0.57
N CYS A 42 -7.98 4.53 -0.47
CA CYS A 42 -7.81 5.61 -1.44
C CYS A 42 -7.96 6.98 -0.78
N LEU A 43 -8.98 7.16 0.07
CA LEU A 43 -9.18 8.40 0.81
C LEU A 43 -8.00 8.69 1.75
N ILE A 44 -7.53 7.68 2.47
CA ILE A 44 -6.38 7.81 3.38
C ILE A 44 -5.12 8.16 2.59
N ALA A 45 -4.83 7.44 1.49
CA ALA A 45 -3.67 7.70 0.64
C ALA A 45 -3.70 9.14 0.09
N PHE A 46 -4.84 9.58 -0.43
CA PHE A 46 -5.00 10.95 -0.91
C PHE A 46 -4.72 11.98 0.18
N ALA A 47 -5.39 11.85 1.34
CA ALA A 47 -5.27 12.82 2.43
C ALA A 47 -3.86 12.84 3.05
N TYR A 48 -3.23 11.67 3.17
CA TYR A 48 -1.92 11.52 3.81
C TYR A 48 -0.75 11.92 2.90
N THR A 49 -0.85 11.64 1.60
CA THR A 49 0.21 11.96 0.63
C THR A 49 0.16 13.42 0.20
N THR A 50 -1.03 14.03 0.09
CA THR A 50 -1.21 15.43 -0.34
C THR A 50 -0.26 16.44 0.33
N PRO A 51 -0.17 16.54 1.67
CA PRO A 51 0.70 17.51 2.31
C PRO A 51 2.19 17.19 2.12
N TRP A 52 2.55 15.91 2.13
CA TRP A 52 3.93 15.47 1.93
C TRP A 52 4.43 15.80 0.53
N ASP A 53 3.59 15.56 -0.48
CA ASP A 53 3.96 15.76 -1.87
C ASP A 53 4.06 17.25 -2.24
N ASN A 54 3.11 18.06 -1.76
CA ASN A 54 3.20 19.52 -1.87
C ASN A 54 4.47 20.06 -1.21
N PHE A 55 4.89 19.48 -0.08
CA PHE A 55 6.13 19.87 0.56
C PHE A 55 7.37 19.52 -0.29
N LEU A 56 7.42 18.35 -0.92
CA LEU A 56 8.54 17.97 -1.79
C LEU A 56 8.70 18.94 -2.96
N VAL A 57 7.60 19.24 -3.64
CA VAL A 57 7.62 20.14 -4.80
C VAL A 57 7.95 21.57 -4.38
N HIS A 58 7.35 22.06 -3.29
CA HIS A 58 7.68 23.37 -2.74
C HIS A 58 9.16 23.51 -2.38
N ARG A 59 9.79 22.44 -1.88
CA ARG A 59 11.22 22.42 -1.53
C ARG A 59 12.14 22.16 -2.72
N GLY A 60 11.60 22.04 -3.93
CA GLY A 60 12.36 21.80 -5.16
C GLY A 60 12.98 20.41 -5.25
N ILE A 61 12.55 19.46 -4.41
CA ILE A 61 13.04 18.07 -4.44
C ILE A 61 12.46 17.36 -5.66
N TRP A 62 11.20 17.67 -5.96
CA TRP A 62 10.48 17.19 -7.13
C TRP A 62 10.02 18.37 -7.97
N SER A 63 9.97 18.19 -9.29
CA SER A 63 9.45 19.18 -10.22
C SER A 63 8.86 18.49 -11.45
N TYR A 64 8.00 19.21 -12.16
CA TYR A 64 7.31 18.70 -13.35
C TYR A 64 7.72 19.47 -14.59
N GLY A 65 7.68 18.81 -15.74
CA GLY A 65 7.97 19.46 -17.02
C GLY A 65 6.94 20.57 -17.31
N PRO A 66 7.36 21.79 -17.75
CA PRO A 66 6.48 22.95 -17.88
C PRO A 66 5.25 22.75 -18.76
N GLU A 67 5.35 21.90 -19.80
CA GLU A 67 4.28 21.60 -20.76
C GLU A 67 3.73 20.17 -20.60
N ARG A 68 4.02 19.52 -19.46
CA ARG A 68 3.67 18.11 -19.24
C ARG A 68 2.42 17.93 -18.38
N VAL A 69 1.97 19.00 -17.73
CA VAL A 69 0.89 19.01 -16.75
C VAL A 69 -0.25 19.90 -17.23
N TRP A 70 -1.49 19.54 -16.89
CA TRP A 70 -2.67 20.30 -17.29
C TRP A 70 -2.89 21.52 -16.38
N THR A 71 -2.91 21.30 -15.06
CA THR A 71 -3.05 22.37 -14.07
C THR A 71 -2.52 21.92 -12.71
N THR A 72 -2.21 22.88 -11.84
CA THR A 72 -1.66 22.64 -10.49
C THR A 72 -2.61 23.14 -9.42
N ILE A 73 -2.73 22.37 -8.34
CA ILE A 73 -3.44 22.78 -7.11
C ILE A 73 -2.42 22.77 -5.98
N GLY A 74 -2.18 23.94 -5.38
CA GLY A 74 -1.01 24.12 -4.51
C GLY A 74 0.26 24.11 -5.36
N TYR A 75 1.17 23.18 -5.08
CA TYR A 75 2.42 23.01 -5.83
C TYR A 75 2.37 21.81 -6.79
N VAL A 76 1.38 20.93 -6.62
CA VAL A 76 1.33 19.61 -7.25
C VAL A 76 0.31 19.60 -8.41
N PRO A 77 0.59 18.93 -9.54
CA PRO A 77 -0.35 18.76 -10.64
C PRO A 77 -1.60 17.96 -10.27
N VAL A 78 -2.74 18.27 -10.88
CA VAL A 78 -3.99 17.47 -10.70
C VAL A 78 -3.80 16.00 -11.06
N GLU A 79 -2.91 15.71 -12.00
CA GLU A 79 -2.56 14.36 -12.40
C GLU A 79 -1.89 13.58 -11.28
N GLU A 80 -1.01 14.19 -10.48
CA GLU A 80 -0.35 13.52 -9.36
C GLU A 80 -1.35 13.15 -8.26
N TYR A 81 -2.31 14.03 -7.97
CA TYR A 81 -3.42 13.70 -7.08
C TYR A 81 -4.25 12.51 -7.59
N ALA A 82 -4.43 12.40 -8.91
CA ALA A 82 -5.03 11.22 -9.53
C ALA A 82 -4.13 9.99 -9.38
N PHE A 83 -2.80 10.14 -9.53
CA PHE A 83 -1.82 9.07 -9.35
C PHE A 83 -1.95 8.42 -7.97
N PHE A 84 -2.11 9.20 -6.89
CA PHE A 84 -2.32 8.66 -5.54
C PHE A 84 -3.47 7.64 -5.49
N ILE A 85 -4.58 7.97 -6.15
CA ILE A 85 -5.76 7.11 -6.21
C ILE A 85 -5.52 5.92 -7.16
N LEU A 86 -4.99 6.17 -8.34
CA LEU A 86 -4.77 5.15 -9.37
C LEU A 86 -3.77 4.08 -8.91
N GLN A 87 -2.64 4.48 -8.31
CA GLN A 87 -1.67 3.55 -7.73
C GLN A 87 -2.30 2.74 -6.59
N THR A 88 -3.05 3.41 -5.70
CA THR A 88 -3.73 2.72 -4.59
C THR A 88 -4.74 1.69 -5.09
N LEU A 89 -5.53 2.04 -6.11
CA LEU A 89 -6.46 1.12 -6.77
C LEU A 89 -5.74 -0.03 -7.46
N LEU A 90 -4.63 0.23 -8.14
CA LEU A 90 -3.86 -0.78 -8.87
C LEU A 90 -3.38 -1.87 -7.91
N THR A 91 -2.68 -1.45 -6.86
CA THR A 91 -2.14 -2.34 -5.84
C THR A 91 -3.24 -3.01 -5.04
N GLY A 92 -4.28 -2.28 -4.67
CA GLY A 92 -5.41 -2.83 -3.95
C GLY A 92 -6.16 -3.88 -4.75
N LEU A 93 -6.56 -3.60 -5.99
CA LEU A 93 -7.24 -4.55 -6.86
C LEU A 93 -6.38 -5.79 -7.12
N PHE A 94 -5.07 -5.62 -7.28
CA PHE A 94 -4.16 -6.76 -7.43
C PHE A 94 -4.13 -7.64 -6.16
N LEU A 95 -4.11 -7.04 -4.97
CA LEU A 95 -4.25 -7.78 -3.71
C LEU A 95 -5.57 -8.57 -3.64
N TYR A 96 -6.71 -7.94 -3.96
CA TYR A 96 -8.01 -8.64 -4.00
C TYR A 96 -7.99 -9.79 -5.04
N TRP A 97 -7.35 -9.58 -6.18
CA TRP A 97 -7.24 -10.61 -7.22
C TRP A 97 -6.43 -11.83 -6.74
N LEU A 98 -5.36 -11.62 -5.95
CA LEU A 98 -4.56 -12.69 -5.34
C LEU A 98 -5.31 -13.39 -4.20
N LEU A 99 -5.92 -12.63 -3.28
CA LEU A 99 -6.65 -13.17 -2.14
C LEU A 99 -7.81 -14.09 -2.58
N ALA A 100 -8.48 -13.77 -3.69
CA ALA A 100 -9.53 -14.62 -4.25
C ALA A 100 -9.00 -15.98 -4.73
N ARG A 101 -7.75 -16.05 -5.20
CA ARG A 101 -7.11 -17.28 -5.70
C ARG A 101 -6.46 -18.09 -4.59
N ALA A 102 -6.04 -17.44 -3.52
CA ALA A 102 -5.51 -18.11 -2.33
C ALA A 102 -6.62 -18.77 -1.48
N ARG A 103 -7.85 -18.27 -1.54
CA ARG A 103 -8.98 -18.79 -0.76
C ARG A 103 -9.41 -20.23 -1.07
N PRO A 104 -9.47 -20.70 -2.33
CA PRO A 104 -9.70 -22.11 -2.62
C PRO A 104 -8.71 -23.03 -1.88
N ALA A 105 -7.46 -22.62 -1.72
CA ALA A 105 -6.44 -23.37 -0.97
C ALA A 105 -6.65 -23.28 0.55
N HIS A 106 -6.96 -22.09 1.09
CA HIS A 106 -7.12 -21.90 2.53
C HIS A 106 -8.47 -22.37 3.09
N ALA A 107 -9.55 -22.41 2.30
CA ALA A 107 -10.85 -22.91 2.73
C ALA A 107 -10.83 -24.45 2.92
N ALA A 108 -10.00 -25.16 2.15
CA ALA A 108 -9.72 -26.57 2.37
C ALA A 108 -8.95 -26.81 3.68
N ASP A 109 -8.02 -25.91 4.03
CA ASP A 109 -7.19 -25.99 5.26
C ASP A 109 -7.86 -25.43 6.54
N ALA A 110 -8.89 -24.59 6.40
CA ALA A 110 -9.50 -23.85 7.51
C ALA A 110 -10.42 -24.70 8.39
N HIS A 111 -10.80 -25.90 7.96
CA HIS A 111 -11.64 -26.80 8.74
C HIS A 111 -10.89 -27.44 9.94
N GLU A 112 -9.56 -27.30 10.03
CA GLU A 112 -8.73 -28.00 11.02
C GLU A 112 -7.85 -27.11 11.92
N LYS A 113 -7.69 -25.80 11.65
CA LYS A 113 -6.68 -24.99 12.38
C LYS A 113 -7.24 -24.26 13.62
N PRO A 114 -6.62 -24.42 14.81
CA PRO A 114 -7.07 -23.76 16.04
C PRO A 114 -6.93 -22.22 15.98
N ALA A 115 -7.65 -21.54 16.86
CA ALA A 115 -7.75 -20.08 17.00
C ALA A 115 -6.43 -19.32 17.33
N GLY A 116 -5.26 -19.96 17.22
CA GLY A 116 -3.92 -19.36 17.35
C GLY A 116 -3.08 -19.37 16.07
N ALA A 117 -3.62 -19.85 14.95
CA ALA A 117 -2.90 -20.17 13.71
C ALA A 117 -2.22 -18.98 12.99
N PHE A 118 -2.48 -17.73 13.39
CA PHE A 118 -1.90 -16.52 12.80
C PHE A 118 -0.88 -15.81 13.71
N THR A 119 -0.46 -16.44 14.82
CA THR A 119 0.44 -15.77 15.78
C THR A 119 1.91 -15.98 15.41
N HIS A 120 2.56 -14.92 14.93
CA HIS A 120 3.99 -14.90 14.62
C HIS A 120 4.70 -13.78 15.41
N PRO A 121 4.81 -13.91 16.74
CA PRO A 121 5.28 -12.82 17.60
C PRO A 121 6.71 -12.36 17.26
N VAL A 122 7.58 -13.29 16.86
CA VAL A 122 8.96 -12.96 16.44
C VAL A 122 8.95 -12.14 15.15
N ALA A 123 8.26 -12.59 14.10
CA ALA A 123 8.17 -11.86 12.84
C ALA A 123 7.51 -10.48 13.00
N ARG A 124 6.48 -10.39 13.85
CA ARG A 124 5.81 -9.14 14.20
C ARG A 124 6.78 -8.16 14.89
N ARG A 125 7.48 -8.61 15.95
CA ARG A 125 8.45 -7.77 16.69
C ARG A 125 9.63 -7.38 15.81
N ALA A 126 10.19 -8.33 15.05
CA ALA A 126 11.34 -8.10 14.19
C ALA A 126 11.02 -7.09 13.07
N GLY A 127 9.89 -7.25 12.36
CA GLY A 127 9.52 -6.29 11.32
C GLY A 127 9.12 -4.92 11.89
N ALA A 128 8.44 -4.86 13.04
CA ALA A 128 8.14 -3.59 13.70
C ALA A 128 9.42 -2.87 14.14
N ALA A 129 10.39 -3.60 14.72
CA ALA A 129 11.71 -3.07 15.04
C ALA A 129 12.44 -2.60 13.79
N GLY A 130 12.39 -3.36 12.69
CA GLY A 130 13.00 -2.99 11.41
C GLY A 130 12.44 -1.67 10.85
N PHE A 131 11.11 -1.52 10.78
CA PHE A 131 10.50 -0.26 10.35
C PHE A 131 10.75 0.89 11.31
N LEU A 132 10.82 0.63 12.62
CA LEU A 132 11.17 1.65 13.60
C LEU A 132 12.62 2.13 13.42
N THR A 133 13.56 1.21 13.16
CA THR A 133 14.95 1.55 12.83
C THR A 133 15.03 2.37 11.55
N LEU A 134 14.28 2.01 10.50
CA LEU A 134 14.20 2.80 9.28
C LEU A 134 13.60 4.20 9.52
N SER A 135 12.62 4.31 10.43
CA SER A 135 12.04 5.60 10.83
C SER A 135 13.07 6.48 11.53
N ALA A 136 13.82 5.90 12.47
CA ALA A 136 14.90 6.58 13.18
C ALA A 136 16.02 7.01 12.22
N LEU A 137 16.36 6.17 11.24
CA LEU A 137 17.31 6.51 10.18
C LEU A 137 16.80 7.69 9.35
N GLY A 138 15.52 7.69 8.94
CA GLY A 138 14.89 8.80 8.24
C GLY A 138 15.01 10.10 9.02
N ALA A 139 14.66 10.09 10.31
CA ALA A 139 14.80 11.24 11.19
C ALA A 139 16.27 11.70 11.32
N ALA A 140 17.21 10.77 11.48
CA ALA A 140 18.64 11.08 11.58
C ALA A 140 19.17 11.74 10.30
N LEU A 141 18.78 11.25 9.12
CA LEU A 141 19.13 11.86 7.83
C LEU A 141 18.64 13.31 7.76
N LEU A 142 17.39 13.58 8.16
CA LEU A 142 16.83 14.92 8.15
C LEU A 142 17.50 15.88 9.15
N VAL A 143 17.85 15.40 10.34
CA VAL A 143 18.48 16.23 11.39
C VAL A 143 19.97 16.48 11.12
N SER A 144 20.65 15.55 10.45
CA SER A 144 22.08 15.66 10.13
C SER A 144 22.46 16.85 9.22
N GLY A 145 21.48 17.44 8.52
CA GLY A 145 21.74 18.47 7.51
C GLY A 145 22.38 17.94 6.21
N TRP A 146 22.50 16.62 6.04
CA TRP A 146 23.07 16.03 4.83
C TRP A 146 22.13 16.17 3.64
N GLU A 147 22.42 17.12 2.74
CA GLU A 147 21.52 17.48 1.63
C GLU A 147 21.20 16.29 0.71
N ARG A 148 22.20 15.50 0.30
CA ARG A 148 22.00 14.32 -0.56
C ARG A 148 21.14 13.22 0.09
N GLY A 149 21.10 13.18 1.42
CA GLY A 149 20.27 12.24 2.16
C GLY A 149 18.84 12.73 2.39
N ARG A 150 18.52 13.97 1.99
CA ARG A 150 17.26 14.63 2.33
C ARG A 150 16.05 13.93 1.74
N TYR A 151 16.12 13.52 0.47
CA TYR A 151 14.97 12.89 -0.16
C TYR A 151 14.67 11.51 0.46
N ALA A 152 15.69 10.66 0.60
CA ALA A 152 15.59 9.39 1.31
C ALA A 152 15.10 9.58 2.76
N GLY A 153 15.62 10.59 3.46
CA GLY A 153 15.19 10.95 4.81
C GLY A 153 13.70 11.29 4.89
N LEU A 154 13.17 12.06 3.92
CA LEU A 154 11.75 12.42 3.87
C LEU A 154 10.85 11.22 3.57
N ILE A 155 11.27 10.29 2.71
CA ILE A 155 10.54 9.04 2.45
C ILE A 155 10.47 8.20 3.73
N LEU A 156 11.62 7.97 4.37
CA LEU A 156 11.72 7.11 5.55
C LEU A 156 11.02 7.70 6.79
N ALA A 157 11.16 9.00 7.02
CA ALA A 157 10.52 9.68 8.15
C ALA A 157 9.00 9.77 8.00
N TRP A 158 8.49 9.85 6.75
CA TRP A 158 7.07 9.85 6.46
C TRP A 158 6.46 8.44 6.51
N ALA A 159 7.01 7.48 5.76
CA ALA A 159 6.43 6.15 5.66
C ALA A 159 6.77 5.25 6.87
N GLY A 160 7.97 5.39 7.44
CA GLY A 160 8.49 4.51 8.49
C GLY A 160 7.58 4.38 9.71
N PRO A 161 7.12 5.49 10.34
CA PRO A 161 6.24 5.41 11.50
C PRO A 161 4.91 4.70 11.19
N VAL A 162 4.34 4.96 10.01
CA VAL A 162 3.11 4.31 9.55
C VAL A 162 3.33 2.82 9.34
N LEU A 163 4.40 2.43 8.65
CA LEU A 163 4.76 1.02 8.42
C LEU A 163 5.07 0.29 9.73
N THR A 164 5.69 0.95 10.70
CA THR A 164 5.93 0.41 12.05
C THR A 164 4.61 0.04 12.71
N LEU A 165 3.62 0.95 12.70
CA LEU A 165 2.30 0.70 13.28
C LEU A 165 1.54 -0.38 12.50
N LEU A 166 1.48 -0.27 11.17
CA LEU A 166 0.80 -1.24 10.31
C LEU A 166 1.37 -2.65 10.49
N TRP A 167 2.69 -2.80 10.62
CA TRP A 167 3.31 -4.10 10.89
C TRP A 167 3.10 -4.58 12.32
N ALA A 168 3.16 -3.68 13.31
CA ALA A 168 2.91 -4.04 14.71
C ALA A 168 1.51 -4.62 14.93
N PHE A 169 0.49 -4.13 14.20
CA PHE A 169 -0.88 -4.63 14.28
C PHE A 169 -1.22 -5.71 13.24
N GLY A 170 -0.71 -5.60 12.02
CA GLY A 170 -1.07 -6.45 10.87
C GLY A 170 0.00 -7.44 10.42
N GLY A 171 1.23 -7.36 10.95
CA GLY A 171 2.38 -8.16 10.49
C GLY A 171 2.20 -9.67 10.66
N ASN A 172 1.45 -10.09 11.67
CA ASN A 172 1.05 -11.49 11.87
C ASN A 172 0.27 -12.04 10.65
N VAL A 173 -0.74 -11.29 10.20
CA VAL A 173 -1.57 -11.65 9.04
C VAL A 173 -0.72 -11.61 7.76
N ALA A 174 0.06 -10.55 7.57
CA ALA A 174 0.94 -10.41 6.41
C ALA A 174 1.93 -11.58 6.30
N TRP A 175 2.51 -12.02 7.43
CA TRP A 175 3.46 -13.12 7.47
C TRP A 175 2.83 -14.49 7.21
N ALA A 176 1.65 -14.72 7.77
CA ALA A 176 0.88 -15.94 7.51
C ALA A 176 0.44 -16.02 6.04
N LEU A 177 0.06 -14.89 5.46
CA LEU A 177 -0.30 -14.74 4.05
C LEU A 177 0.89 -14.33 3.17
N ARG A 178 2.14 -14.65 3.54
CA ARG A 178 3.33 -14.18 2.80
C ARG A 178 3.32 -14.53 1.31
N GLY A 179 2.71 -15.66 0.93
CA GLY A 179 2.54 -16.06 -0.47
C GLY A 179 1.59 -15.15 -1.27
N VAL A 180 0.74 -14.38 -0.61
CA VAL A 180 -0.10 -13.33 -1.21
C VAL A 180 0.50 -11.95 -0.98
N PHE A 181 0.96 -11.67 0.24
CA PHE A 181 1.52 -10.38 0.64
C PHE A 181 2.74 -9.99 -0.20
N VAL A 182 3.72 -10.88 -0.36
CA VAL A 182 4.95 -10.59 -1.11
C VAL A 182 4.65 -10.22 -2.57
N PRO A 183 3.92 -11.04 -3.37
CA PRO A 183 3.61 -10.64 -4.74
C PRO A 183 2.70 -9.41 -4.80
N ALA A 184 1.75 -9.24 -3.86
CA ALA A 184 0.88 -8.07 -3.82
C ALA A 184 1.66 -6.75 -3.66
N VAL A 185 2.84 -6.79 -3.02
CA VAL A 185 3.73 -5.63 -2.90
C VAL A 185 4.69 -5.55 -4.08
N LEU A 186 5.41 -6.63 -4.39
CA LEU A 186 6.54 -6.57 -5.32
C LEU A 186 6.12 -6.41 -6.78
N VAL A 187 5.03 -7.05 -7.22
CA VAL A 187 4.58 -6.96 -8.62
C VAL A 187 4.19 -5.52 -9.01
N PRO A 188 3.29 -4.82 -8.28
CA PRO A 188 3.00 -3.42 -8.60
C PRO A 188 4.22 -2.51 -8.36
N THR A 189 5.09 -2.81 -7.40
CA THR A 189 6.33 -2.04 -7.17
C THR A 189 7.24 -2.08 -8.40
N VAL A 190 7.58 -3.27 -8.88
CA VAL A 190 8.46 -3.42 -10.06
C VAL A 190 7.79 -2.85 -11.32
N TYR A 191 6.48 -3.03 -11.46
CA TYR A 191 5.73 -2.42 -12.55
C TYR A 191 5.85 -0.89 -12.56
N LEU A 192 5.64 -0.26 -11.41
CA LEU A 192 5.73 1.19 -11.25
C LEU A 192 7.17 1.70 -11.38
N TRP A 193 8.17 0.92 -10.97
CA TRP A 193 9.58 1.25 -11.24
C TRP A 193 9.86 1.36 -12.74
N CYS A 194 9.36 0.41 -13.53
CA CYS A 194 9.50 0.45 -14.98
C CYS A 194 8.77 1.65 -15.59
N ALA A 195 7.55 1.94 -15.14
CA ALA A 195 6.78 3.08 -15.62
C ALA A 195 7.44 4.42 -15.25
N ASP A 196 7.91 4.56 -14.01
CA ASP A 196 8.58 5.76 -13.52
C ASP A 196 9.91 6.02 -14.24
N ALA A 197 10.71 4.98 -14.46
CA ALA A 197 11.94 5.10 -15.25
C ALA A 197 11.67 5.63 -16.67
N VAL A 198 10.52 5.30 -17.27
CA VAL A 198 10.09 5.87 -18.56
C VAL A 198 9.67 7.33 -18.40
N ALA A 199 8.90 7.66 -17.37
CA ALA A 199 8.45 9.03 -17.11
C ALA A 199 9.61 10.02 -16.86
N LEU A 200 10.60 9.61 -16.07
CA LEU A 200 11.83 10.37 -15.83
C LEU A 200 12.61 10.60 -17.13
N ARG A 201 12.80 9.57 -17.95
CA ARG A 201 13.48 9.68 -19.26
C ARG A 201 12.74 10.61 -20.23
N LEU A 202 11.40 10.63 -20.15
CA LEU A 202 10.56 11.49 -20.99
C LEU A 202 10.38 12.91 -20.42
N GLY A 203 10.97 13.19 -19.25
CA GLY A 203 10.91 14.49 -18.58
C GLY A 203 9.50 14.90 -18.18
N ILE A 204 8.68 13.94 -17.75
CA ILE A 204 7.35 14.26 -17.19
C ILE A 204 7.54 14.92 -15.82
N TRP A 205 8.44 14.33 -15.02
CA TRP A 205 8.93 14.88 -13.78
C TRP A 205 10.44 14.69 -13.63
N HIS A 206 11.03 15.43 -12.69
CA HIS A 206 12.46 15.47 -12.42
C HIS A 206 12.74 15.52 -10.92
N ILE A 207 13.69 14.69 -10.49
CA ILE A 207 14.19 14.68 -9.11
C ILE A 207 15.47 15.52 -9.04
N ALA A 208 15.54 16.42 -8.07
CA ALA A 208 16.72 17.25 -7.85
C ALA A 208 17.93 16.41 -7.44
N ARG A 209 19.05 16.59 -8.13
CA ARG A 209 20.28 15.81 -7.92
C ARG A 209 20.97 16.18 -6.60
N GLU A 210 20.74 17.39 -6.14
CA GLU A 210 21.33 17.97 -4.93
C GLU A 210 20.78 17.30 -3.67
N THR A 211 19.50 16.92 -3.70
CA THR A 211 18.79 16.30 -2.59
C THR A 211 18.68 14.78 -2.68
N SER A 212 19.21 14.21 -3.77
CA SER A 212 19.24 12.77 -4.04
C SER A 212 20.61 12.16 -3.72
N LEU A 213 20.61 10.89 -3.33
CA LEU A 213 21.76 10.03 -3.11
C LEU A 213 22.60 9.86 -4.39
N GLY A 214 22.01 10.08 -5.57
CA GLY A 214 22.69 9.97 -6.86
C GLY A 214 22.98 8.52 -7.28
N VAL A 215 22.40 7.53 -6.59
CA VAL A 215 22.49 6.12 -6.93
C VAL A 215 21.21 5.71 -7.65
N GLY A 216 21.35 5.01 -8.78
CA GLY A 216 20.21 4.51 -9.55
C GLY A 216 20.26 3.01 -9.78
N VAL A 217 19.10 2.37 -9.82
CA VAL A 217 18.90 0.98 -10.24
C VAL A 217 18.25 1.02 -11.62
N LEU A 218 18.95 0.52 -12.65
CA LEU A 218 18.43 0.51 -14.04
C LEU A 218 18.01 1.90 -14.59
N GLY A 219 18.60 2.97 -14.05
CA GLY A 219 18.29 4.36 -14.41
C GLY A 219 17.17 5.01 -13.59
N LEU A 220 16.60 4.30 -12.61
CA LEU A 220 15.66 4.81 -11.61
C LEU A 220 16.40 5.20 -10.32
N PRO A 221 16.26 6.42 -9.77
CA PRO A 221 16.83 6.76 -8.47
C PRO A 221 16.38 5.77 -7.38
N VAL A 222 17.29 5.42 -6.47
CA VAL A 222 16.98 4.45 -5.40
C VAL A 222 15.86 4.95 -4.48
N GLU A 223 15.71 6.26 -4.35
CA GLU A 223 14.65 6.92 -3.60
C GLU A 223 13.28 6.72 -4.26
N GLU A 224 13.17 6.87 -5.59
CA GLU A 224 11.94 6.55 -6.33
C GLU A 224 11.59 5.07 -6.18
N ALA A 225 12.61 4.21 -6.26
CA ALA A 225 12.43 2.78 -6.05
C ALA A 225 11.86 2.48 -4.64
N ALA A 226 12.43 3.12 -3.62
CA ALA A 226 11.96 3.03 -2.25
C ALA A 226 10.55 3.62 -2.08
N PHE A 227 10.23 4.75 -2.71
CA PHE A 227 8.92 5.40 -2.66
C PHE A 227 7.80 4.47 -3.11
N PHE A 228 7.94 3.82 -4.28
CA PHE A 228 6.95 2.85 -4.75
C PHE A 228 6.87 1.61 -3.86
N LEU A 229 7.99 1.16 -3.29
CA LEU A 229 7.98 0.03 -2.36
C LEU A 229 7.19 0.37 -1.08
N VAL A 230 7.48 1.50 -0.44
CA VAL A 230 6.84 1.88 0.83
C VAL A 230 5.37 2.23 0.67
N THR A 231 4.98 2.88 -0.44
CA THR A 231 3.57 3.16 -0.74
C THR A 231 2.79 1.87 -0.98
N ASN A 232 3.34 0.92 -1.75
CA ASN A 232 2.71 -0.40 -1.93
C ASN A 232 2.64 -1.20 -0.62
N LEU A 233 3.67 -1.16 0.22
CA LEU A 233 3.63 -1.75 1.56
C LEU A 233 2.50 -1.17 2.40
N MET A 234 2.35 0.16 2.44
CA MET A 234 1.28 0.82 3.21
C MET A 234 -0.12 0.43 2.71
N VAL A 235 -0.33 0.41 1.39
CA VAL A 235 -1.62 0.00 0.79
C VAL A 235 -1.95 -1.45 1.14
N VAL A 236 -1.01 -2.37 0.92
CA VAL A 236 -1.24 -3.81 1.17
C VAL A 236 -1.45 -4.09 2.66
N LEU A 237 -0.58 -3.56 3.53
CA LEU A 237 -0.72 -3.76 4.98
C LEU A 237 -1.99 -3.12 5.52
N GLY A 238 -2.35 -1.92 5.06
CA GLY A 238 -3.58 -1.23 5.45
C GLY A 238 -4.82 -2.02 5.07
N LEU A 239 -4.87 -2.55 3.85
CA LEU A 239 -5.97 -3.41 3.39
C LEU A 239 -6.03 -4.73 4.16
N LEU A 240 -4.90 -5.43 4.34
CA LEU A 240 -4.87 -6.68 5.10
C LEU A 240 -5.32 -6.47 6.55
N LEU A 241 -4.86 -5.41 7.20
CA LEU A 241 -5.29 -5.05 8.56
C LEU A 241 -6.80 -4.75 8.59
N PHE A 242 -7.32 -3.99 7.65
CA PHE A 242 -8.75 -3.65 7.58
C PHE A 242 -9.64 -4.88 7.35
N LEU A 243 -9.20 -5.81 6.49
CA LEU A 243 -9.95 -7.00 6.13
C LEU A 243 -9.90 -8.11 7.20
N PHE A 244 -8.75 -8.26 7.88
CA PHE A 244 -8.46 -9.41 8.73
C PHE A 244 -8.15 -9.07 10.20
N SER A 245 -8.30 -7.82 10.64
CA SER A 245 -8.13 -7.43 12.05
C SER A 245 -8.95 -8.32 13.00
N GLU A 246 -8.26 -8.96 13.95
CA GLU A 246 -8.80 -9.93 14.91
C GLU A 246 -9.95 -9.36 15.77
N ARG A 247 -9.94 -8.05 16.07
CA ARG A 247 -10.99 -7.38 16.86
C ARG A 247 -12.35 -7.36 16.17
N ALA A 248 -12.37 -7.57 14.86
CA ALA A 248 -13.53 -7.41 14.02
C ALA A 248 -14.30 -8.72 13.79
N ALA A 249 -13.68 -9.86 14.12
CA ALA A 249 -14.25 -11.21 14.09
C ALA A 249 -14.79 -11.66 15.46
N GLY A 250 -14.23 -11.15 16.56
CA GLY A 250 -14.62 -11.50 17.93
C GLY A 250 -16.09 -11.20 18.28
N HIS A 251 -16.72 -10.21 17.65
CA HIS A 251 -18.06 -9.79 18.08
C HIS A 251 -19.21 -10.66 17.53
N ARG A 252 -19.04 -11.34 16.40
CA ARG A 252 -20.10 -12.21 15.81
C ARG A 252 -19.96 -13.68 16.17
N PHE A 253 -18.75 -14.15 16.45
CA PHE A 253 -18.53 -15.53 16.86
C PHE A 253 -18.92 -15.75 18.32
N ILE A 254 -18.62 -14.79 19.20
CA ILE A 254 -19.03 -14.84 20.62
C ILE A 254 -20.55 -14.68 20.77
N GLN A 255 -21.21 -13.79 20.00
CA GLN A 255 -22.68 -13.65 20.05
C GLN A 255 -23.46 -14.89 19.59
N ARG A 256 -22.89 -15.74 18.71
CA ARG A 256 -23.52 -17.01 18.31
C ARG A 256 -23.35 -18.13 19.35
N LEU A 257 -22.34 -18.05 20.21
CA LEU A 257 -22.10 -19.02 21.28
C LEU A 257 -22.80 -18.63 22.60
N SER A 258 -23.21 -17.37 22.74
CA SER A 258 -23.98 -16.88 23.91
C SER A 258 -25.49 -16.91 23.71
N ALA A 259 -26.00 -17.33 22.54
CA ALA A 259 -27.43 -17.54 22.35
C ALA A 259 -27.82 -18.85 23.07
N PRO A 260 -28.69 -18.81 24.09
CA PRO A 260 -29.15 -20.04 24.74
C PRO A 260 -29.84 -20.92 23.69
N ILE A 261 -29.46 -22.19 23.68
CA ILE A 261 -30.09 -23.23 22.86
C ILE A 261 -31.56 -23.28 23.30
N SER A 262 -32.46 -22.74 22.48
CA SER A 262 -33.89 -23.01 22.64
C SER A 262 -34.08 -24.49 22.33
N SER A 263 -34.43 -25.26 23.37
CA SER A 263 -34.79 -26.65 23.24
C SER A 263 -35.95 -26.79 22.24
N PRO A 264 -35.92 -27.80 21.36
CA PRO A 264 -37.03 -28.07 20.46
C PRO A 264 -38.27 -28.46 21.28
N PRO A 265 -39.49 -28.15 20.81
CA PRO A 265 -40.71 -28.57 21.49
C PRO A 265 -40.79 -30.10 21.45
N GLU A 266 -40.91 -30.70 22.63
CA GLU A 266 -41.27 -32.11 22.80
C GLU A 266 -42.59 -32.38 22.07
N ARG A 267 -42.58 -33.39 21.19
CA ARG A 267 -43.80 -33.99 20.67
C ARG A 267 -44.34 -34.96 21.71
N ALA A 268 -45.50 -34.65 22.28
CA ALA A 268 -46.52 -35.59 22.71
C ALA A 268 -47.88 -34.89 22.69
#